data_AF-A0A660MG28-F1
#
_entry.id   AF-A0A660MG28-F1
#
_cell.length_a   1.000
_cell.length_b   1.000
_cell.length_c   1.000
_cell.angle_alpha   90.00
_cell.angle_beta   90.00
_cell.angle_gamma   90.00
#
_symmetry.space_group_name_H-M   'P 1'
#
loop_
_entity.id
_entity.type
_entity.pdbx_description
1 polymer ?
#
loop_
_entity_poly.entity_id
_entity_poly.type
_entity_poly.pdbx_seq_one_letter_code
_entity_poly.pdbx_strand_id
1 'polypeptide(L)'
;MKKPILTLLLILTTLPLHAAEKPAWKEAVAAIDAGNLAPMQTLADAGDAAAQHSLGVLYEKGEGVPADAATAAAWYHKAAAQGYASAQYNLALMYRDGRGVARDAAQAQHWYEQTAAPPTTSATTTATGWASSRTTSRRDNGTKKLRHKTTPTRKKPCRHGEKPA
;
A
#
# COMPACT_ATOMS: atom_id res chain seq x y z
N MET A 1 35.57 -50.08 19.93
CA MET A 1 34.13 -50.18 19.59
C MET A 1 33.50 -48.84 19.93
N LYS A 2 33.53 -47.86 19.02
CA LYS A 2 32.49 -47.51 18.04
C LYS A 2 31.17 -46.98 18.67
N LYS A 3 31.33 -45.81 19.30
CA LYS A 3 30.51 -44.59 19.34
C LYS A 3 29.01 -44.66 19.75
N PRO A 4 28.59 -43.92 20.79
CA PRO A 4 27.20 -43.69 21.20
C PRO A 4 26.52 -42.63 20.32
N ILE A 5 26.40 -42.89 19.01
CA ILE A 5 25.83 -41.93 18.05
C ILE A 5 24.33 -42.17 17.81
N LEU A 6 23.81 -43.36 18.11
CA LEU A 6 22.43 -43.69 17.77
C LEU A 6 21.38 -43.03 18.70
N THR A 7 21.76 -42.65 19.91
CA THR A 7 20.81 -42.08 20.89
C THR A 7 20.53 -40.58 20.69
N LEU A 8 21.37 -39.86 19.92
CA LEU A 8 21.18 -38.43 19.65
C LEU A 8 20.22 -38.17 18.47
N LEU A 9 19.90 -39.20 17.67
CA LEU A 9 19.07 -39.06 16.47
C LEU A 9 17.56 -39.18 16.73
N LEU A 10 17.16 -39.59 17.94
CA LEU A 10 15.75 -39.79 18.32
C LEU A 10 15.08 -38.55 18.94
N ILE A 11 15.83 -37.45 19.14
CA ILE A 11 15.29 -36.17 19.65
C ILE A 11 14.88 -35.24 18.49
N LEU A 12 15.19 -35.59 17.23
CA LEU A 12 14.90 -34.73 16.08
C LEU A 12 13.48 -34.92 15.51
N THR A 13 12.72 -35.92 15.98
CA THR A 13 11.38 -36.24 15.44
C THR A 13 10.22 -35.63 16.24
N THR A 14 10.49 -34.90 17.33
CA THR A 14 9.45 -34.21 18.12
C THR A 14 9.52 -32.69 17.99
N LEU A 15 9.88 -32.16 16.82
CA LEU A 15 9.51 -30.80 16.46
C LEU A 15 8.19 -30.85 15.71
N PRO A 16 7.05 -30.59 16.36
CA PRO A 16 5.91 -30.20 15.58
C PRO A 16 6.21 -28.83 14.97
N LEU A 17 6.32 -28.79 13.65
CA LEU A 17 6.10 -27.60 12.82
C LEU A 17 4.62 -27.19 12.96
N HIS A 18 4.18 -26.81 14.16
CA HIS A 18 2.92 -26.09 14.32
C HIS A 18 3.20 -24.65 13.93
N ALA A 19 2.93 -24.35 12.66
CA ALA A 19 2.70 -22.99 12.21
C ALA A 19 1.81 -22.29 13.25
N ALA A 20 2.27 -21.15 13.75
CA ALA A 20 1.67 -20.35 14.81
C ALA A 20 0.20 -20.02 14.52
N GLU A 21 -0.71 -20.91 14.93
CA GLU A 21 -2.02 -20.50 15.39
C GLU A 21 -1.77 -19.54 16.56
N LYS A 22 -2.29 -18.31 16.52
CA LYS A 22 -2.02 -17.27 17.53
C LYS A 22 -3.06 -17.38 18.67
N PRO A 23 -2.89 -18.24 19.70
CA PRO A 23 -3.80 -18.27 20.86
C PRO A 23 -3.86 -16.92 21.58
N ALA A 24 -2.77 -16.16 21.49
CA ALA A 24 -2.64 -14.83 22.07
C ALA A 24 -3.70 -13.83 21.57
N TRP A 25 -4.15 -13.90 20.30
CA TRP A 25 -5.20 -12.99 19.82
C TRP A 25 -6.55 -13.30 20.48
N LYS A 26 -6.93 -14.58 20.55
CA LYS A 26 -8.21 -15.03 21.13
C LYS A 26 -8.29 -14.68 22.61
N GLU A 27 -7.20 -14.86 23.34
CA GLU A 27 -7.11 -14.48 24.75
C GLU A 27 -7.09 -12.96 24.93
N ALA A 28 -6.39 -12.22 24.06
CA ALA A 28 -6.38 -10.76 24.11
C ALA A 28 -7.77 -10.16 23.87
N VAL A 29 -8.54 -10.66 22.90
CA VAL A 29 -9.91 -10.16 22.67
C VAL A 29 -10.86 -10.49 23.83
N ALA A 30 -10.73 -11.68 24.43
CA ALA A 30 -11.53 -12.04 25.61
C ALA A 30 -11.18 -11.15 26.83
N ALA A 31 -9.92 -10.72 26.95
CA ALA A 31 -9.49 -9.82 28.00
C ALA A 31 -10.05 -8.39 27.84
N ILE A 32 -10.34 -7.95 26.60
CA ILE A 32 -10.98 -6.66 26.33
C ILE A 32 -12.39 -6.62 26.93
N ASP A 33 -13.16 -7.71 26.81
CA ASP A 33 -14.49 -7.82 27.42
C ASP A 33 -14.44 -7.71 28.96
N ALA A 34 -13.29 -8.08 29.56
CA ALA A 34 -13.02 -7.91 30.99
C ALA A 34 -12.40 -6.53 31.34
N GLY A 35 -12.28 -5.62 30.38
CA GLY A 35 -11.66 -4.29 30.57
C GLY A 35 -10.13 -4.31 30.68
N ASN A 36 -9.48 -5.42 30.32
CA ASN A 36 -8.03 -5.54 30.37
C ASN A 36 -7.41 -5.43 28.98
N LEU A 37 -6.79 -4.28 28.69
CA LEU A 37 -6.11 -4.03 27.42
C LEU A 37 -4.65 -4.50 27.36
N ALA A 38 -4.06 -4.87 28.49
CA ALA A 38 -2.64 -5.26 28.56
C ALA A 38 -2.24 -6.33 27.52
N PRO A 39 -3.01 -7.43 27.30
CA PRO A 39 -2.63 -8.42 26.29
C PRO A 39 -2.77 -7.90 24.85
N MET A 40 -3.65 -6.93 24.59
CA MET A 40 -3.73 -6.29 23.27
C MET A 40 -2.57 -5.32 23.05
N GLN A 41 -2.13 -4.62 24.11
CA GLN A 41 -0.95 -3.76 24.09
C GLN A 41 0.33 -4.54 23.79
N THR A 42 0.54 -5.69 24.43
CA THR A 42 1.73 -6.51 24.14
C THR A 42 1.80 -6.97 22.69
N LEU A 43 0.67 -7.34 22.08
CA LEU A 43 0.60 -7.67 20.65
C LEU A 43 0.87 -6.46 19.74
N ALA A 44 0.32 -5.30 20.10
CA ALA A 44 0.53 -4.07 19.34
C ALA A 44 2.00 -3.58 19.42
N ASP A 45 2.62 -3.72 20.59
CA ASP A 45 4.03 -3.39 20.84
C ASP A 45 4.96 -4.41 20.17
N ALA A 46 4.52 -5.67 20.01
CA ALA A 46 5.19 -6.66 19.18
C ALA A 46 5.10 -6.37 17.67
N GLY A 47 4.39 -5.30 17.29
CA GLY A 47 4.29 -4.83 15.90
C GLY A 47 3.10 -5.40 15.13
N ASP A 48 2.18 -6.15 15.75
CA ASP A 48 1.02 -6.68 15.03
C ASP A 48 0.08 -5.55 14.58
N ALA A 49 -0.02 -5.33 13.27
CA ALA A 49 -0.81 -4.25 12.69
C ALA A 49 -2.31 -4.37 13.00
N ALA A 50 -2.84 -5.60 13.14
CA ALA A 50 -4.25 -5.81 13.49
C ALA A 50 -4.50 -5.47 14.96
N ALA A 51 -3.54 -5.75 15.85
CA ALA A 51 -3.61 -5.35 17.25
C ALA A 51 -3.51 -3.82 17.42
N GLN A 52 -2.60 -3.18 16.69
CA GLN A 52 -2.49 -1.73 16.66
C GLN A 52 -3.78 -1.06 16.17
N HIS A 53 -4.38 -1.57 15.08
CA HIS A 53 -5.68 -1.09 14.60
C HIS A 53 -6.78 -1.29 15.66
N SER A 54 -6.82 -2.44 16.31
CA SER A 54 -7.83 -2.74 17.33
C SER A 54 -7.70 -1.83 18.55
N LEU A 55 -6.49 -1.56 19.04
CA LEU A 55 -6.29 -0.54 20.08
C LEU A 55 -6.80 0.84 19.64
N GLY A 56 -6.57 1.21 18.37
CA GLY A 56 -7.13 2.43 17.80
C GLY A 56 -8.65 2.50 17.94
N VAL A 57 -9.35 1.40 17.61
CA VAL A 57 -10.81 1.30 17.74
C VAL A 57 -11.26 1.40 19.21
N LEU A 58 -10.55 0.75 20.14
CA LEU A 58 -10.91 0.76 21.56
C LEU A 58 -10.79 2.17 22.16
N TYR A 59 -9.70 2.89 21.85
CA TYR A 59 -9.53 4.28 22.26
C TYR A 59 -10.50 5.22 21.55
N GLU A 60 -10.90 4.94 20.31
CA GLU A 60 -11.89 5.76 19.60
C GLU A 60 -13.29 5.64 20.23
N LYS A 61 -13.68 4.43 20.62
CA LYS A 61 -15.00 4.14 21.18
C LYS A 61 -15.08 4.30 22.71
N GLY A 62 -13.94 4.23 23.39
CA GLY A 62 -13.89 4.14 24.85
C GLY A 62 -14.33 2.78 25.40
N GLU A 63 -14.06 1.69 24.68
CA GLU A 63 -14.37 0.33 25.12
C GLU A 63 -13.22 -0.18 26.02
N GLY A 64 -13.45 -0.30 27.33
CA GLY A 64 -12.46 -0.75 28.31
C GLY A 64 -11.42 0.31 28.73
N VAL A 65 -11.38 1.46 28.06
CA VAL A 65 -10.56 2.65 28.40
C VAL A 65 -11.33 3.93 28.17
N PRO A 66 -10.94 5.05 28.79
CA PRO A 66 -11.46 6.37 28.41
C PRO A 66 -11.24 6.63 26.92
N ALA A 67 -12.27 7.13 26.25
CA ALA A 67 -12.16 7.49 24.84
C ALA A 67 -11.13 8.61 24.66
N ASP A 68 -10.16 8.39 23.78
CA ASP A 68 -9.12 9.33 23.43
C ASP A 68 -8.81 9.23 21.93
N ALA A 69 -9.36 10.17 21.17
CA ALA A 69 -9.15 10.23 19.74
C ALA A 69 -7.69 10.48 19.37
N ALA A 70 -6.90 11.19 20.18
CA ALA A 70 -5.50 11.45 19.88
C ALA A 70 -4.67 10.17 19.99
N THR A 71 -4.90 9.40 21.06
CA THR A 71 -4.28 8.08 21.24
C THR A 71 -4.75 7.10 20.15
N ALA A 72 -6.03 7.12 19.77
CA ALA A 72 -6.54 6.31 18.66
C ALA A 72 -5.83 6.63 17.34
N ALA A 73 -5.66 7.91 17.01
CA ALA A 73 -4.95 8.33 15.79
C ALA A 73 -3.49 7.86 15.79
N ALA A 74 -2.81 7.92 16.93
CA ALA A 74 -1.43 7.43 17.05
C ALA A 74 -1.32 5.93 16.78
N TRP A 75 -2.27 5.12 17.28
CA TRP A 75 -2.30 3.68 17.01
C TRP A 75 -2.65 3.36 15.56
N TYR A 76 -3.64 4.05 14.98
CA TYR A 76 -3.94 3.91 13.55
C TYR A 76 -2.76 4.31 12.67
N HIS A 77 -2.00 5.34 13.04
CA HIS A 77 -0.79 5.73 12.31
C HIS A 77 0.26 4.62 12.29
N LYS A 78 0.49 3.94 13.42
CA LYS A 78 1.42 2.79 13.47
C LYS A 78 0.96 1.66 12.54
N ALA A 79 -0.32 1.30 12.59
CA ALA A 79 -0.88 0.25 11.72
C ALA A 79 -0.90 0.66 10.24
N ALA A 80 -1.22 1.92 9.94
CA ALA A 80 -1.26 2.48 8.59
C ALA A 80 0.13 2.53 7.95
N ALA A 81 1.17 2.84 8.73
CA ALA A 81 2.56 2.79 8.28
C ALA A 81 3.01 1.38 7.88
N GLN A 82 2.35 0.34 8.39
CA GLN A 82 2.57 -1.06 7.98
C GLN A 82 1.73 -1.48 6.76
N GLY A 83 0.96 -0.57 6.16
CA GLY A 83 0.09 -0.87 5.02
C GLY A 83 -1.25 -1.50 5.41
N TYR A 84 -1.68 -1.40 6.68
CA TYR A 84 -2.97 -1.94 7.09
C TYR A 84 -4.12 -1.06 6.58
N ALA A 85 -4.79 -1.52 5.52
CA ALA A 85 -5.78 -0.75 4.77
C ALA A 85 -6.89 -0.14 5.65
N SER A 86 -7.43 -0.90 6.62
CA SER A 86 -8.46 -0.40 7.52
C SER A 86 -7.94 0.74 8.43
N ALA A 87 -6.67 0.69 8.84
CA ALA A 87 -6.07 1.76 9.62
C ALA A 87 -5.76 2.99 8.77
N GLN A 88 -5.30 2.81 7.53
CA GLN A 88 -5.10 3.92 6.58
C GLN A 88 -6.41 4.66 6.32
N TYR A 89 -7.51 3.92 6.09
CA TYR A 89 -8.84 4.50 5.91
C TYR A 89 -9.32 5.25 7.15
N ASN A 90 -9.20 4.66 8.35
CA ASN A 90 -9.61 5.30 9.59
C ASN A 90 -8.79 6.57 9.88
N LEU A 91 -7.47 6.52 9.64
CA LEU A 91 -6.60 7.67 9.81
C LEU A 91 -6.93 8.80 8.82
N ALA A 92 -7.26 8.47 7.58
CA ALA A 92 -7.73 9.44 6.59
C ALA A 92 -9.02 10.14 7.05
N LEU A 93 -9.98 9.39 7.61
CA LEU A 93 -11.20 9.96 8.20
C LEU A 93 -10.89 10.89 9.37
N MET A 94 -9.95 10.51 10.25
CA MET A 94 -9.55 11.34 11.39
C MET A 94 -8.93 12.67 10.96
N TYR A 95 -8.07 12.66 9.94
CA TYR A 95 -7.51 13.89 9.36
C TYR A 95 -8.57 14.73 8.65
N ARG A 96 -9.55 14.11 7.98
CA ARG A 96 -10.66 14.80 7.33
C ARG A 96 -11.56 15.52 8.34
N ASP A 97 -11.88 14.84 9.43
CA ASP A 97 -12.84 15.33 10.43
C ASP A 97 -12.18 16.12 11.57
N GLY A 98 -10.85 16.09 11.67
CA GLY A 98 -10.10 16.71 12.77
C GLY A 98 -10.32 16.00 14.11
N ARG A 99 -10.54 14.68 14.09
CA ARG A 99 -10.78 13.87 15.30
C ARG A 99 -9.44 13.37 15.83
N GLY A 100 -9.01 13.86 16.99
CA GLY A 100 -7.74 13.44 17.62
C GLY A 100 -6.47 13.94 16.94
N VAL A 101 -6.57 14.49 15.74
CA VAL A 101 -5.51 15.16 14.99
C VAL A 101 -6.05 16.47 14.44
N ALA A 102 -5.14 17.41 14.16
CA ALA A 102 -5.52 18.64 13.45
C ALA A 102 -6.11 18.27 12.08
N ARG A 103 -7.19 18.94 11.70
CA ARG A 103 -7.82 18.72 10.39
C ARG A 103 -6.84 19.07 9.27
N ASP A 104 -6.57 18.10 8.40
CA ASP A 104 -5.65 18.26 7.27
C ASP A 104 -6.16 17.45 6.08
N ALA A 105 -6.71 18.15 5.08
CA ALA A 105 -7.26 17.52 3.89
C ALA A 105 -6.18 16.89 2.99
N ALA A 106 -4.95 17.42 3.00
CA ALA A 106 -3.85 16.88 2.21
C ALA A 106 -3.37 15.55 2.81
N GLN A 107 -3.25 15.47 4.13
CA GLN A 107 -2.97 14.21 4.83
C GLN A 107 -4.09 13.19 4.63
N ALA A 108 -5.36 13.61 4.73
CA ALA A 108 -6.49 12.72 4.48
C ALA A 108 -6.43 12.12 3.07
N GLN A 109 -6.20 12.95 2.05
CA GLN A 109 -6.06 12.50 0.66
C GLN A 109 -4.88 11.53 0.50
N HIS A 110 -3.73 11.84 1.09
CA HIS A 110 -2.55 10.98 1.04
C HIS A 110 -2.84 9.56 1.55
N TRP A 111 -3.49 9.44 2.71
CA TRP A 111 -3.84 8.14 3.28
C TRP A 111 -4.93 7.41 2.49
N TYR A 112 -5.88 8.12 1.88
CA TYR A 112 -6.85 7.52 0.96
C TYR A 112 -6.18 6.94 -0.29
N GLU A 113 -5.22 7.65 -0.88
CA GLU A 113 -4.48 7.18 -2.05
C GLU A 113 -3.67 5.92 -1.73
N GLN A 114 -3.07 5.83 -0.54
CA GLN A 114 -2.38 4.62 -0.09
C GLN A 114 -3.31 3.42 0.09
N THR A 115 -4.56 3.66 0.52
CA THR A 115 -5.56 2.59 0.69
C THR A 115 -6.06 2.05 -0.66
N ALA A 116 -6.16 2.93 -1.67
CA ALA A 116 -6.65 2.61 -3.01
C ALA A 116 -5.58 2.03 -3.94
N ALA A 117 -4.30 2.24 -3.63
CA ALA A 117 -3.22 1.59 -4.34
C ALA A 117 -3.21 0.09 -4.02
N PRO A 118 -3.21 -0.81 -5.03
CA PRO A 118 -2.93 -2.22 -4.75
C PRO A 118 -1.58 -2.31 -4.04
N PRO A 119 -1.35 -3.29 -3.14
CA PRO A 119 -0.06 -3.46 -2.47
C PRO A 119 0.98 -3.85 -3.51
N THR A 120 1.51 -2.88 -4.25
CA THR A 120 2.69 -3.05 -5.06
C THR A 120 3.81 -3.20 -4.06
N THR A 121 4.37 -4.41 -3.99
CA THR A 121 5.62 -4.74 -3.32
C THR A 121 6.77 -3.89 -3.88
N SER A 122 6.76 -2.58 -3.61
CA SER A 122 7.76 -1.63 -4.09
C SER A 122 8.93 -1.56 -3.11
N ALA A 123 9.57 -2.71 -2.89
CA ALA A 123 10.85 -2.78 -2.17
C ALA A 123 11.98 -3.39 -3.00
N THR A 124 11.72 -4.25 -4.00
CA THR A 124 12.83 -4.80 -4.79
C THR A 124 12.38 -5.19 -6.19
N THR A 125 12.37 -4.27 -7.14
CA THR A 125 12.79 -4.59 -8.53
C THR A 125 13.35 -3.32 -9.14
N THR A 126 14.66 -3.21 -8.99
CA THR A 126 15.59 -2.52 -9.87
C THR A 126 15.05 -2.34 -11.29
N ALA A 127 15.20 -1.11 -11.78
CA ALA A 127 15.18 -0.75 -13.19
C ALA A 127 15.54 -1.91 -14.15
N THR A 128 14.58 -2.42 -14.89
CA THR A 128 14.79 -2.92 -16.26
C THR A 128 13.46 -2.78 -17.01
N GLY A 129 13.54 -2.18 -18.19
CA GLY A 129 12.45 -1.45 -18.82
C GLY A 129 11.30 -2.29 -19.38
N TRP A 130 10.16 -1.60 -19.52
CA TRP A 130 9.28 -1.73 -20.67
C TRP A 130 8.56 -0.41 -20.93
N ALA A 131 9.33 0.61 -21.29
CA ALA A 131 8.83 1.71 -22.10
C ALA A 131 8.96 1.32 -23.58
N SER A 132 8.10 0.42 -24.07
CA SER A 132 7.85 0.21 -25.51
C SER A 132 6.71 -0.77 -25.69
N SER A 133 5.49 -0.24 -25.86
CA SER A 133 4.43 -0.77 -26.73
C SER A 133 3.14 0.01 -26.49
N ARG A 134 3.13 1.30 -26.81
CA ARG A 134 1.87 2.06 -26.86
C ARG A 134 1.80 2.98 -28.08
N THR A 135 2.05 2.41 -29.26
CA THR A 135 1.53 2.95 -30.53
C THR A 135 1.81 1.96 -31.64
N THR A 136 0.84 1.09 -31.95
CA THR A 136 0.47 0.67 -33.31
C THR A 136 -0.62 -0.40 -33.21
N SER A 137 -1.84 0.02 -32.90
CA SER A 137 -3.02 -0.73 -33.33
C SER A 137 -4.12 0.27 -33.66
N ARG A 138 -4.01 0.85 -34.86
CA ARG A 138 -5.18 1.33 -35.59
C ARG A 138 -5.15 0.67 -36.96
N ARG A 139 -6.10 -0.26 -37.12
CA ARG A 139 -6.46 -0.98 -38.33
C ARG A 139 -6.65 -0.04 -39.53
N ASP A 140 -6.16 -0.52 -40.67
CA ASP A 140 -6.67 -0.40 -42.05
C ASP A 140 -7.32 0.89 -42.55
N ASN A 141 -6.79 1.45 -43.64
CA ASN A 141 -7.35 1.16 -44.98
C ASN A 141 -6.34 1.57 -46.07
N GLY A 142 -6.20 0.72 -47.08
CA GLY A 142 -5.12 0.75 -48.05
C GLY A 142 -5.11 1.95 -49.00
N THR A 143 -3.95 2.21 -49.58
CA THR A 143 -3.80 2.54 -51.01
C THR A 143 -2.34 2.36 -51.41
N LYS A 144 -2.12 1.31 -52.19
CA LYS A 144 -0.89 1.00 -52.91
C LYS A 144 -0.71 2.05 -54.02
N LYS A 145 0.25 2.98 -53.89
CA LYS A 145 0.78 3.70 -55.06
C LYS A 145 2.29 3.85 -54.96
N LEU A 146 2.95 2.93 -55.68
CA LEU A 146 4.29 3.09 -56.21
C LEU A 146 4.35 4.39 -57.03
N ARG A 147 5.36 5.23 -56.80
CA ARG A 147 6.36 5.64 -57.80
C ARG A 147 7.08 6.95 -57.42
N HIS A 148 8.41 6.81 -57.39
CA HIS A 148 9.42 7.69 -57.99
C HIS A 148 9.74 9.04 -57.35
N LYS A 149 10.97 9.08 -56.85
CA LYS A 149 11.76 10.26 -56.48
C LYS A 149 11.99 11.14 -57.70
N THR A 150 11.77 12.44 -57.55
CA THR A 150 12.48 13.48 -58.31
C THR A 150 12.68 14.69 -57.41
N THR A 151 13.95 15.02 -57.17
CA THR A 151 14.46 16.17 -56.42
C THR A 151 14.51 17.42 -57.33
N PRO A 152 14.90 18.62 -56.85
CA PRO A 152 14.11 19.84 -56.92
C PRO A 152 14.64 20.86 -57.95
N THR A 153 13.82 21.82 -58.35
CA THR A 153 14.32 23.03 -59.05
C THR A 153 13.80 24.31 -58.40
N ARG A 154 14.78 25.09 -57.96
CA ARG A 154 14.71 26.42 -57.35
C ARG A 154 14.55 27.48 -58.43
N LYS A 155 13.48 28.29 -58.40
CA LYS A 155 13.49 29.67 -58.93
C LYS A 155 12.53 30.57 -58.12
N LYS A 156 13.09 31.44 -57.30
CA LYS A 156 12.56 32.77 -56.96
C LYS A 156 12.92 33.74 -58.09
N PRO A 157 12.53 35.02 -58.05
CA PRO A 157 11.23 35.65 -57.77
C PRO A 157 10.87 36.65 -58.90
N CYS A 158 9.70 37.31 -58.86
CA CYS A 158 9.56 38.71 -59.30
C CYS A 158 8.23 39.32 -58.84
N ARG A 159 8.31 40.63 -58.61
CA ARG A 159 7.35 41.57 -58.02
C ARG A 159 6.57 42.30 -59.13
N HIS A 160 5.63 43.15 -58.72
CA HIS A 160 4.78 44.09 -59.52
C HIS A 160 3.53 43.42 -60.09
N GLY A 161 2.31 43.92 -59.91
CA GLY A 161 1.79 45.15 -59.33
C GLY A 161 0.31 45.23 -59.75
N GLU A 162 -0.54 45.96 -58.99
CA GLU A 162 -1.77 46.65 -59.45
C GLU A 162 -2.91 45.80 -60.08
N LYS A 163 -4.23 46.01 -59.91
CA LYS A 163 -5.08 47.04 -59.27
C LYS A 163 -6.56 46.50 -59.33
N PRO A 164 -7.64 47.31 -59.19
CA PRO A 164 -8.69 47.13 -58.18
C PRO A 164 -10.05 46.64 -58.73
N ALA A 165 -11.01 46.45 -57.82
CA ALA A 165 -12.43 46.77 -58.00
C ALA A 165 -13.02 47.12 -56.63
#